data_AF-A0A345ZKU7-F1
#
_entry.id   AF-A0A345ZKU7-F1
#
_cell.length_a   1.000
_cell.length_b   1.000
_cell.length_c   1.000
_cell.angle_alpha   90.00
_cell.angle_beta   90.00
_cell.angle_gamma   90.00
#
_symmetry.space_group_name_H-M   'P 1'
#
loop_
_entity.id
_entity.type
_entity.pdbx_description
1 polymer ?
#
loop_
_entity_poly.entity_id
_entity_poly.type
_entity_poly.pdbx_seq_one_letter_code
_entity_poly.pdbx_strand_id
1 'polypeptide(L)'
;MTEHTSGYAVFLFEQAWEALGDAIKPYVQEGPSGPHIPCHIVDTGGAFVEMTLPAKDENGAAAEVELMIPMAMVRMIVSMHSDIAFGFARSREPRQNALPVVGPNAPPAQESSAAMPHTAQSPAANAAIDDDRRRPPEG
;
A
#
# COMPACT_ATOMS: atom_id res chain seq x y z
N MET A 1 -9.49 14.78 12.39
CA MET A 1 -9.45 13.78 11.31
C MET A 1 -8.01 13.71 10.84
N THR A 2 -7.27 12.70 11.26
CA THR A 2 -5.90 12.45 10.77
C THR A 2 -6.05 11.71 9.46
N GLU A 3 -6.03 12.46 8.37
CA GLU A 3 -6.04 11.90 7.02
C GLU A 3 -4.70 11.19 6.81
N HIS A 4 -4.75 9.87 6.70
CA HIS A 4 -3.61 9.08 6.27
C HIS A 4 -3.41 9.39 4.79
N THR A 5 -2.63 10.43 4.47
CA THR A 5 -2.29 10.75 3.08
C THR A 5 -1.29 9.69 2.60
N SER A 6 -1.84 8.57 2.11
CA SER A 6 -1.15 7.70 1.17
C SER A 6 -1.35 8.30 -0.21
N GLY A 7 -0.28 8.47 -0.96
CA GLY A 7 -0.33 9.08 -2.27
C GLY A 7 0.89 8.70 -3.11
N TYR A 8 0.98 9.27 -4.30
CA TYR A 8 2.04 9.01 -5.25
C TYR A 8 2.64 10.33 -5.73
N ALA A 9 3.93 10.30 -6.04
CA ALA A 9 4.64 11.34 -6.75
C ALA A 9 5.07 10.79 -8.11
N VAL A 10 4.60 11.41 -9.18
CA VAL A 10 4.91 11.01 -10.57
C VAL A 10 5.94 11.99 -11.14
N PHE A 11 7.07 11.44 -11.56
CA PHE A 11 8.18 12.17 -12.16
C PHE A 11 8.17 11.94 -13.66
N LEU A 12 8.30 13.01 -14.43
CA LEU A 12 8.37 12.96 -15.89
C LEU A 12 9.81 13.09 -16.38
N PHE A 13 10.07 12.62 -17.60
CA PHE A 13 11.32 12.90 -18.30
C PHE A 13 11.40 14.38 -18.73
N GLU A 14 12.60 14.93 -18.92
CA GLU A 14 12.80 16.33 -19.36
C GLU A 14 12.03 16.66 -20.65
N GLN A 15 12.02 15.74 -21.62
CA GLN A 15 11.32 15.93 -22.89
C GLN A 15 9.79 16.01 -22.71
N ALA A 16 9.25 15.38 -21.67
CA ALA A 16 7.82 15.45 -21.36
C ALA A 16 7.43 16.83 -20.83
N TRP A 17 8.31 17.47 -20.04
CA TRP A 17 8.10 18.83 -19.56
C TRP A 17 8.04 19.83 -20.72
N GLU A 18 8.93 19.67 -21.71
CA GLU A 18 8.93 20.48 -22.92
C GLU A 18 7.69 20.22 -23.80
N ALA A 19 7.28 18.95 -23.96
CA ALA A 19 6.17 18.58 -24.82
C ALA A 19 4.79 18.95 -24.24
N LEU A 20 4.59 18.75 -22.94
CA LEU A 20 3.34 19.05 -22.25
C LEU A 20 3.24 20.54 -21.87
N GLY A 21 4.39 21.19 -21.67
CA GLY A 21 4.51 22.64 -21.50
C GLY A 21 3.62 23.20 -20.38
N ASP A 22 2.93 24.29 -20.69
CA ASP A 22 2.13 25.05 -19.72
C ASP A 22 0.90 24.30 -19.20
N ALA A 23 0.43 23.27 -19.91
CA ALA A 23 -0.81 22.57 -19.56
C ALA A 23 -0.71 21.82 -18.23
N ILE A 24 0.47 21.31 -17.88
CA ILE A 24 0.67 20.52 -16.65
C ILE A 24 1.13 21.36 -15.47
N LYS A 25 1.61 22.59 -15.69
CA LYS A 25 2.15 23.48 -14.64
C LYS A 25 1.25 23.63 -13.41
N PRO A 26 -0.09 23.75 -13.54
CA PRO A 26 -0.96 23.86 -12.37
C PRO A 26 -0.94 22.65 -11.43
N TYR A 27 -0.51 21.49 -11.92
CA TYR A 27 -0.49 20.22 -11.20
C TYR A 27 0.90 19.83 -10.69
N VAL A 28 1.92 20.65 -10.96
CA VAL A 28 3.31 20.38 -10.56
C VAL A 28 3.56 20.91 -9.16
N GLN A 29 4.25 20.11 -8.36
CA GLN A 29 4.86 20.54 -7.11
C GLN A 29 6.39 20.42 -7.20
N GLU A 30 7.07 21.43 -6.68
CA GLU A 30 8.52 21.43 -6.50
C GLU A 30 8.86 20.77 -5.16
N GLY A 31 9.81 19.84 -5.17
CA GLY A 31 10.28 19.17 -3.97
C GLY A 31 11.80 18.98 -3.96
N PRO A 32 12.38 18.47 -2.86
CA PRO A 32 13.82 18.21 -2.76
C PRO A 32 14.36 17.25 -3.83
N SER A 33 13.49 16.42 -4.41
CA SER A 33 13.82 15.47 -5.48
C SER A 33 13.51 16.01 -6.88
N GLY A 34 13.12 17.28 -7.01
CA GLY A 34 12.76 17.95 -8.26
C GLY A 34 11.24 18.04 -8.51
N PRO A 35 10.85 18.51 -9.71
CA PRO A 35 9.46 18.67 -10.11
C PRO A 35 8.75 17.32 -10.23
N HIS A 36 7.57 17.22 -9.63
CA HIS A 36 6.73 16.03 -9.67
C HIS A 36 5.25 16.38 -9.63
N ILE A 37 4.41 15.43 -10.03
CA ILE A 37 2.96 15.55 -9.98
C ILE A 37 2.46 14.66 -8.84
N PRO A 38 1.95 15.23 -7.73
CA PRO A 38 1.38 14.47 -6.64
C PRO A 38 -0.07 14.07 -6.94
N CYS A 39 -0.40 12.82 -6.65
CA CYS A 39 -1.74 12.24 -6.86
C CYS A 39 -2.05 11.23 -5.75
N HIS A 40 -3.31 10.84 -5.60
CA HIS A 40 -3.74 9.87 -4.58
C HIS A 40 -4.00 8.47 -5.17
N ILE A 41 -4.41 8.40 -6.44
CA ILE A 41 -4.57 7.15 -7.20
C ILE A 41 -3.71 7.22 -8.46
N VAL A 42 -3.12 6.09 -8.82
CA VAL A 42 -2.41 5.88 -10.09
C VAL A 42 -2.82 4.55 -10.69
N ASP A 43 -3.25 4.56 -11.95
CA ASP A 43 -3.44 3.37 -12.80
C ASP A 43 -2.41 3.38 -13.95
N THR A 44 -1.85 2.22 -14.23
CA THR A 44 -0.82 2.00 -15.28
C THR A 44 -1.21 0.87 -16.24
N GLY A 45 -2.46 0.40 -16.21
CA GLY A 45 -2.95 -0.71 -17.03
C GLY A 45 -3.08 -0.41 -18.53
N GLY A 46 -3.01 0.86 -18.93
CA GLY A 46 -3.21 1.32 -20.30
C GLY A 46 -1.97 1.95 -20.97
N ALA A 47 -2.21 2.62 -22.10
CA ALA A 47 -1.18 3.41 -22.80
C ALA A 47 -0.84 4.74 -22.07
N PHE A 48 -1.71 5.14 -21.15
CA PHE A 48 -1.58 6.31 -20.30
C PHE A 48 -1.43 5.87 -18.85
N VAL A 49 -0.69 6.67 -18.10
CA VAL A 49 -0.73 6.68 -16.64
C VAL A 49 -1.87 7.59 -16.25
N GLU A 50 -2.89 7.01 -15.65
CA GLU A 50 -4.09 7.70 -15.20
C GLU A 50 -3.89 8.07 -13.73
N MET A 51 -4.03 9.35 -13.40
CA MET A 51 -3.80 9.86 -12.06
C MET A 51 -5.02 10.62 -11.59
N THR A 52 -5.42 10.40 -10.35
CA THR A 52 -6.48 11.20 -9.70
C THR A 52 -5.82 12.18 -8.72
N LEU A 53 -6.08 13.47 -8.92
CA LEU A 53 -5.50 14.57 -8.16
C LEU A 53 -6.60 15.30 -7.37
N PRO A 54 -6.31 15.71 -6.12
CA PRO A 54 -7.19 16.62 -5.41
C PRO A 54 -7.16 17.99 -6.08
N ALA A 55 -8.33 18.55 -6.33
CA ALA A 55 -8.50 19.88 -6.90
C ALA A 55 -9.49 20.70 -6.06
N LYS A 56 -9.56 22.00 -6.37
CA LYS A 56 -10.60 22.88 -5.85
C LYS A 56 -11.36 23.48 -7.02
N ASP A 57 -12.69 23.50 -6.93
CA ASP A 57 -13.51 24.18 -7.92
C ASP A 57 -13.45 25.72 -7.76
N GLU A 58 -14.12 26.45 -8.65
CA GLU A 58 -14.18 27.92 -8.61
C GLU A 58 -14.77 28.49 -7.31
N ASN A 59 -15.50 27.68 -6.55
CA ASN A 59 -16.11 28.05 -5.27
C ASN A 59 -15.25 27.60 -4.07
N GLY A 60 -14.10 26.98 -4.31
CA GLY A 60 -13.20 26.44 -3.30
C GLY A 60 -13.67 25.11 -2.68
N ALA A 61 -14.71 24.48 -3.23
CA ALA A 61 -15.13 23.15 -2.83
C ALA A 61 -14.15 22.09 -3.31
N ALA A 62 -14.06 20.97 -2.58
CA ALA A 62 -13.22 19.85 -2.96
C ALA A 62 -13.74 19.25 -4.28
N ALA A 63 -12.84 19.13 -5.25
CA ALA A 63 -13.08 18.50 -6.54
C ALA A 63 -11.95 17.48 -6.80
N GLU A 64 -12.14 16.64 -7.81
CA GLU A 64 -11.09 15.73 -8.28
C GLU A 64 -10.84 15.99 -9.76
N VAL A 65 -9.56 15.94 -10.13
CA VAL A 65 -9.11 16.03 -11.52
C VAL A 65 -8.46 14.72 -11.89
N GLU A 66 -8.89 14.17 -13.02
CA GLU A 66 -8.26 13.02 -13.65
C GLU A 66 -7.27 13.51 -14.71
N LEU A 67 -5.99 13.18 -14.52
CA LEU A 67 -4.91 13.56 -15.42
C LEU A 67 -4.31 12.31 -16.05
N MET A 68 -4.31 12.26 -17.38
CA MET A 68 -3.76 11.15 -18.14
C MET A 68 -2.47 11.60 -18.84
N ILE A 69 -1.36 10.92 -18.57
CA ILE A 69 -0.06 11.20 -19.22
C ILE A 69 0.42 9.96 -19.97
N PRO A 70 0.91 10.07 -21.21
CA PRO A 70 1.46 8.91 -21.92
C PRO A 70 2.53 8.19 -21.10
N MET A 71 2.45 6.85 -21.01
CA MET A 71 3.37 6.08 -20.17
C MET A 71 4.84 6.31 -20.54
N ALA A 72 5.14 6.52 -21.82
CA ALA A 72 6.49 6.81 -22.30
C ALA A 72 7.09 8.14 -21.79
N MET A 73 6.26 9.06 -21.29
CA MET A 73 6.69 10.35 -20.73
C MET A 73 7.00 10.27 -19.23
N VAL A 74 6.55 9.21 -18.55
CA VAL A 74 6.73 9.02 -17.12
C VAL A 74 8.07 8.34 -16.86
N ARG A 75 8.92 9.00 -16.07
CA ARG A 75 10.24 8.50 -15.67
C ARG A 75 10.16 7.57 -14.47
N MET A 76 9.35 7.92 -13.48
CA MET A 76 9.29 7.21 -12.21
C MET A 76 8.00 7.54 -11.48
N ILE A 77 7.44 6.56 -10.76
CA ILE A 77 6.29 6.74 -9.87
C ILE A 77 6.72 6.27 -8.48
N VAL A 78 6.55 7.13 -7.47
CA VAL A 78 6.96 6.86 -6.09
C VAL A 78 5.73 6.89 -5.19
N SER A 79 5.46 5.80 -4.47
CA SER A 79 4.43 5.80 -3.44
C SER A 79 4.94 6.42 -2.15
N MET A 80 4.19 7.37 -1.60
CA MET A 80 4.38 7.93 -0.27
C MET A 80 3.32 7.36 0.66
N HIS A 81 3.76 6.66 1.70
CA HIS A 81 2.91 6.21 2.79
C HIS A 81 3.35 6.96 4.04
N SER A 82 2.49 7.82 4.58
CA SER A 82 2.69 8.46 5.87
C SER A 82 2.13 7.58 6.99
N ASP A 83 2.67 6.36 7.13
CA ASP A 83 2.36 5.52 8.27
C ASP A 83 3.47 5.66 9.31
N ILE A 84 3.30 6.58 10.26
CA ILE A 84 4.02 6.45 11.53
C ILE A 84 3.33 5.35 12.34
N ALA A 85 3.58 4.10 11.94
CA ALA A 85 3.54 2.90 12.78
C ALA A 85 4.32 1.74 12.12
N PHE A 86 5.54 1.99 11.63
CA PHE A 86 6.46 0.88 11.33
C PHE A 86 7.00 0.30 12.65
N GLY A 87 6.37 -0.78 13.11
CA GLY A 87 6.81 -1.57 14.26
C GLY A 87 5.69 -2.46 14.77
N PHE A 88 6.02 -3.67 15.26
CA PHE A 88 5.10 -4.52 16.00
C PHE A 88 4.74 -3.87 17.35
N ALA A 89 4.02 -2.76 17.33
CA ALA A 89 3.38 -2.25 18.53
C ALA A 89 2.26 -3.24 18.88
N ARG A 90 2.58 -4.18 19.77
CA ARG A 90 1.53 -4.84 20.54
C ARG A 90 0.65 -3.73 21.08
N SER A 91 -0.65 -3.76 20.78
CA SER A 91 -1.62 -2.93 21.51
C SER A 91 -1.34 -3.16 22.99
N ARG A 92 -0.66 -2.20 23.63
CA ARG A 92 -0.70 -2.10 25.07
C ARG A 92 -2.05 -1.47 25.32
N GLU A 93 -3.08 -2.30 25.34
CA GLU A 93 -4.32 -1.96 26.02
C GLU A 93 -3.89 -1.32 27.36
N PRO A 94 -4.27 -0.08 27.64
CA PRO A 94 -4.22 0.38 29.01
C PRO A 94 -5.14 -0.59 29.74
N ARG A 95 -4.57 -1.47 30.57
CA ARG A 95 -5.33 -2.30 31.51
C ARG A 95 -6.05 -1.35 32.46
N GLN A 96 -7.19 -0.83 32.04
CA GLN A 96 -8.23 -0.34 32.92
C GLN A 96 -9.07 -1.55 33.32
N ASN A 97 -8.44 -2.49 34.01
CA ASN A 97 -9.14 -3.44 34.85
C ASN A 97 -8.49 -3.33 36.22
N ALA A 98 -9.14 -2.53 37.06
CA ALA A 98 -8.95 -2.54 38.50
C ALA A 98 -8.98 -4.00 38.96
N LEU A 99 -7.89 -4.46 39.56
CA LEU A 99 -7.93 -5.70 40.32
C LEU A 99 -8.90 -5.45 41.50
N PRO A 100 -9.97 -6.23 41.69
CA PRO A 100 -10.70 -6.17 42.94
C PRO A 100 -9.73 -6.59 44.06
N VAL A 101 -9.71 -5.82 45.14
CA VAL A 101 -8.90 -6.13 46.31
C VAL A 101 -9.28 -7.53 46.81
N VAL A 102 -8.33 -8.46 46.79
CA VAL A 102 -8.51 -9.78 47.38
C VAL A 102 -8.47 -9.57 48.89
N GLY A 103 -9.62 -9.71 49.54
CA GLY A 103 -9.72 -9.72 51.00
C GLY A 103 -8.91 -10.87 51.61
N PRO A 104 -8.58 -10.82 52.92
CA PRO A 104 -7.57 -11.66 53.56
C PRO A 104 -7.87 -13.18 53.64
N ASN A 105 -8.94 -13.69 53.02
CA ASN A 105 -9.40 -15.07 53.15
C ASN A 105 -9.64 -15.81 51.82
N ALA A 106 -9.01 -15.42 50.72
CA ALA A 106 -9.13 -16.20 49.47
C ALA A 106 -8.19 -17.42 49.48
N PRO A 107 -8.69 -18.66 49.26
CA PRO A 107 -7.83 -19.83 49.10
C PRO A 107 -7.00 -19.75 47.80
N PRO A 108 -5.78 -20.31 47.77
CA PRO A 108 -4.92 -20.24 46.59
C PRO A 108 -5.50 -21.03 45.43
N ALA A 109 -5.44 -20.46 44.22
CA ALA A 109 -5.84 -21.13 43.00
C ALA A 109 -4.83 -22.25 42.65
N GLN A 110 -5.22 -23.49 42.87
CA GLN A 110 -4.67 -24.65 42.17
C GLN A 110 -5.49 -24.87 40.90
N GLU A 111 -4.82 -24.93 39.75
CA GLU A 111 -4.75 -26.12 38.92
C GLU A 111 -4.04 -25.81 37.59
N SER A 112 -3.03 -26.64 37.31
CA SER A 112 -2.30 -26.67 36.04
C SER A 112 -3.19 -27.27 34.96
N SER A 113 -3.48 -26.51 33.90
CA SER A 113 -4.09 -27.07 32.69
C SER A 113 -3.00 -27.40 31.67
N ALA A 114 -2.69 -28.69 31.53
CA ALA A 114 -1.83 -29.24 30.51
C ALA A 114 -2.64 -29.50 29.23
N ALA A 115 -2.66 -28.53 28.31
CA ALA A 115 -3.17 -28.76 26.96
C ALA A 115 -2.06 -29.36 26.08
N MET A 116 -2.17 -30.66 25.77
CA MET A 116 -1.28 -31.31 24.80
C MET A 116 -1.69 -30.97 23.36
N PRO A 117 -0.76 -30.72 22.43
CA PRO A 117 -1.09 -30.65 21.01
C PRO A 117 -1.29 -32.05 20.44
N HIS A 118 -2.48 -32.35 19.91
CA HIS A 118 -2.68 -33.53 19.08
C HIS A 118 -2.09 -33.28 17.68
N THR A 119 -1.09 -34.08 17.34
CA THR A 119 -0.57 -34.25 15.98
C THR A 119 -1.54 -35.12 15.17
N ALA A 120 -2.04 -34.60 14.04
CA ALA A 120 -2.62 -35.39 12.96
C ALA A 120 -2.02 -34.83 11.65
N GLN A 121 -0.83 -35.30 11.26
CA GLN A 121 -0.59 -36.39 10.31
C GLN A 121 -1.14 -36.11 8.90
N SER A 122 -0.22 -35.70 8.02
CA SER A 122 -0.38 -35.69 6.57
C SER A 122 -0.54 -37.10 6.01
N PRO A 123 -1.22 -37.25 4.86
CA PRO A 123 -0.81 -38.21 3.85
C PRO A 123 -0.49 -37.52 2.53
N ALA A 124 0.71 -37.80 2.03
CA ALA A 124 1.11 -37.57 0.65
C ALA A 124 0.44 -38.59 -0.28
N ALA A 125 0.11 -38.17 -1.51
CA ALA A 125 0.05 -39.06 -2.66
C ALA A 125 0.41 -38.28 -3.94
N ASN A 126 1.59 -38.60 -4.47
CA ASN A 126 2.13 -38.17 -5.77
C ASN A 126 1.30 -38.73 -6.93
N ALA A 127 1.25 -38.01 -8.07
CA ALA A 127 1.64 -38.57 -9.38
C ALA A 127 1.59 -37.50 -10.50
N ALA A 128 2.76 -37.22 -11.06
CA ALA A 128 3.07 -36.96 -12.48
C ALA A 128 2.07 -36.16 -13.34
N ILE A 129 2.46 -34.95 -13.74
CA ILE A 129 2.11 -34.43 -15.06
C ILE A 129 3.42 -34.31 -15.84
N ASP A 130 3.45 -35.11 -16.89
CA ASP A 130 4.54 -35.45 -17.78
C ASP A 130 4.95 -34.28 -18.70
N ASP A 131 6.23 -34.29 -19.02
CA ASP A 131 6.98 -33.38 -19.88
C ASP A 131 6.71 -33.72 -21.36
N ASP A 132 5.91 -32.93 -22.08
CA ASP A 132 5.80 -33.07 -23.55
C ASP A 132 5.48 -31.73 -24.25
N ARG A 133 6.38 -30.73 -24.15
CA ARG A 133 6.37 -29.55 -25.04
C ARG A 133 7.75 -29.09 -25.51
N ARG A 134 8.78 -29.93 -25.42
CA ARG A 134 10.11 -29.67 -26.01
C ARG A 134 10.48 -30.70 -27.08
N ARG A 135 9.88 -30.61 -28.26
CA ARG A 135 10.57 -31.00 -29.50
C ARG A 135 10.28 -30.01 -30.62
N PRO A 136 11.31 -29.40 -31.24
CA PRO A 136 11.18 -28.82 -32.57
C PRO A 136 11.17 -29.96 -33.62
N PRO A 137 10.47 -29.81 -34.75
CA PRO A 137 10.54 -30.78 -35.83
C PRO A 137 11.89 -30.68 -36.56
N GLU A 138 12.59 -31.81 -36.67
CA GLU A 138 13.64 -32.01 -37.66
C GLU A 138 12.98 -32.52 -38.96
N GLY A 139 13.24 -31.83 -40.08
CA GLY A 139 12.75 -32.21 -41.41
C GLY A 139 12.53 -31.00 -42.31
#